data_AF-A0A8S3S7I4-F1
#
_entry.id   AF-A0A8S3S7I4-F1
#
_cell.length_a   1.000
_cell.length_b   1.000
_cell.length_c   1.000
_cell.angle_alpha   90.00
_cell.angle_beta   90.00
_cell.angle_gamma   90.00
#
_symmetry.space_group_name_H-M   'P 1'
#
loop_
_entity.id
_entity.type
_entity.pdbx_description
1 polymer ?
#
loop_
_entity_poly.entity_id
_entity_poly.type
_entity_poly.pdbx_seq_one_letter_code
_entity_poly.pdbx_strand_id
1 'polypeptide(L)'
;MYLMSISGWLGLTNVCHKDNLDCWKQSIRQVGVIQFERCQSTDILRRLIGISMLECVKECMITSHCTGINYRQLWLMCDILGDLKDLTSEINCVYSAIKTWNKSMAGECKNHTCKNGEKCVIDADNWKCEPAFCVDSPYSLNAVSAERFGPYRNIGAAVKFKCKHNYEMNGKPYSQCLPSMQWENWFSCVEKQKCSDGWTFLSDKCYLFVYEKVDWRQAVVC
;
A
#
# COMPACT_ATOMS: atom_id res chain seq x y z
N MET A 1 20.07 -40.15 -34.06
CA MET A 1 20.63 -39.20 -33.08
C MET A 1 20.68 -37.84 -33.76
N TYR A 2 19.58 -37.10 -33.71
CA TYR A 2 19.44 -35.79 -34.35
C TYR A 2 19.71 -34.71 -33.30
N LEU A 3 20.75 -33.90 -33.52
CA LEU A 3 20.99 -32.68 -32.76
C LEU A 3 20.03 -31.61 -33.27
N MET A 4 19.02 -31.27 -32.46
CA MET A 4 18.18 -30.10 -32.70
C MET A 4 18.89 -28.85 -32.16
N SER A 5 19.08 -27.90 -33.05
CA SER A 5 19.47 -26.51 -32.77
C SER A 5 18.34 -25.84 -31.97
N ILE A 6 18.66 -25.32 -30.79
CA ILE A 6 17.77 -24.46 -30.00
C ILE A 6 18.21 -23.02 -30.29
N SER A 7 17.51 -22.37 -31.23
CA SER A 7 17.58 -20.93 -31.44
C SER A 7 16.97 -20.21 -30.24
N GLY A 8 17.78 -19.35 -29.62
CA GLY A 8 17.47 -18.65 -28.38
C GLY A 8 16.36 -17.60 -28.51
N TRP A 9 15.52 -17.57 -27.49
CA TRP A 9 14.72 -16.42 -27.07
C TRP A 9 14.82 -16.34 -25.54
N LEU A 10 15.87 -15.67 -25.06
CA LEU A 10 15.91 -15.12 -23.71
C LEU A 10 15.86 -13.61 -23.88
N GLY A 11 14.67 -13.04 -23.67
CA GLY A 11 14.48 -11.60 -23.57
C GLY A 11 15.24 -11.08 -22.36
N LEU A 12 16.47 -10.61 -22.59
CA LEU A 12 17.21 -9.83 -21.62
C LEU A 12 16.53 -8.46 -21.53
N THR A 13 15.68 -8.26 -20.53
CA THR A 13 15.37 -6.92 -20.04
C THR A 13 16.69 -6.29 -19.60
N ASN A 14 17.18 -5.31 -20.36
CA ASN A 14 18.39 -4.56 -20.03
C ASN A 14 18.13 -3.69 -18.78
N VAL A 15 18.19 -4.30 -17.60
CA VAL A 15 18.17 -3.58 -16.34
C VAL A 15 19.52 -2.87 -16.22
N CYS A 16 19.54 -1.56 -16.46
CA CYS A 16 20.74 -0.74 -16.34
C CYS A 16 21.28 -0.78 -14.90
N HIS A 17 22.34 -1.56 -14.68
CA HIS A 17 23.07 -1.57 -13.41
C HIS A 17 23.87 -0.26 -13.24
N LYS A 18 24.09 0.15 -11.97
CA LYS A 18 24.82 1.38 -11.59
C LYS A 18 26.22 1.49 -12.24
N ASP A 19 26.82 0.35 -12.60
CA ASP A 19 28.17 0.26 -13.13
C ASP A 19 28.26 0.61 -14.63
N ASN A 20 27.13 0.77 -15.32
CA ASN A 20 27.07 1.25 -16.69
C ASN A 20 26.56 2.69 -16.75
N LEU A 21 27.49 3.62 -16.56
CA LEU A 21 27.25 5.07 -16.53
C LEU A 21 26.55 5.58 -17.79
N ASP A 22 26.77 4.95 -18.95
CA ASP A 22 26.16 5.33 -20.22
C ASP A 22 24.69 4.88 -20.32
N CYS A 23 24.35 3.70 -19.81
CA CYS A 23 22.97 3.19 -19.69
C CYS A 23 22.14 4.09 -18.75
N TRP A 24 22.73 4.50 -17.62
CA TRP A 24 22.12 5.42 -16.66
C TRP A 24 21.89 6.82 -17.27
N LYS A 25 22.89 7.38 -17.96
CA LYS A 25 22.77 8.67 -18.67
C LYS A 25 21.70 8.64 -19.76
N GLN A 26 21.58 7.55 -20.51
CA GLN A 26 20.53 7.39 -21.52
C GLN A 26 19.13 7.32 -20.90
N SER A 27 18.97 6.59 -19.78
CA SER A 27 17.72 6.50 -19.05
C SER A 27 17.27 7.87 -18.52
N ILE A 28 18.21 8.65 -17.94
CA ILE A 28 17.94 10.00 -17.43
C ILE A 28 17.38 10.93 -18.52
N ARG A 29 17.93 10.89 -19.75
CA ARG A 29 17.50 11.78 -20.84
C ARG A 29 16.01 11.63 -21.17
N GLN A 30 15.41 10.48 -20.89
CA GLN A 30 14.00 10.20 -21.17
C GLN A 30 13.08 10.58 -19.99
N VAL A 31 13.63 10.68 -18.78
CA VAL A 31 12.89 10.73 -17.50
C VAL A 31 12.66 12.18 -17.01
N GLY A 32 12.77 13.18 -17.88
CA GLY A 32 12.43 14.56 -17.55
C GLY A 32 13.34 15.18 -16.47
N VAL A 33 12.76 15.99 -15.58
CA VAL A 33 13.52 16.66 -14.52
C VAL A 33 13.76 15.70 -13.37
N ILE A 34 15.02 15.66 -12.92
CA ILE A 34 15.47 14.74 -11.89
C ILE A 34 16.07 15.53 -10.72
N GLN A 35 15.70 15.13 -9.51
CA GLN A 35 16.28 15.67 -8.28
C GLN A 35 17.09 14.58 -7.59
N PHE A 36 18.41 14.73 -7.60
CA PHE A 36 19.34 13.82 -6.96
C PHE A 36 19.36 14.03 -5.45
N GLU A 37 19.55 12.93 -4.72
CA GLU A 37 19.64 12.87 -3.26
C GLU A 37 18.38 13.41 -2.56
N ARG A 38 17.23 13.28 -3.23
CA ARG A 38 15.93 13.75 -2.76
C ARG A 38 14.91 12.65 -2.94
N CYS A 39 14.11 12.42 -1.90
CA CYS A 39 13.04 11.43 -1.85
C CYS A 39 11.78 12.07 -1.25
N GLN A 40 10.62 11.56 -1.63
CA GLN A 40 9.36 11.78 -0.92
C GLN A 40 9.16 10.67 0.12
N SER A 41 8.77 11.00 1.35
CA SER A 41 8.55 10.00 2.40
C SER A 41 7.09 9.57 2.57
N THR A 42 6.17 10.10 1.76
CA THR A 42 4.73 9.92 1.97
C THR A 42 3.98 9.44 0.73
N ASP A 43 2.83 8.79 0.99
CA ASP A 43 1.90 8.19 0.03
C ASP A 43 2.57 7.38 -1.08
N ILE A 44 3.39 6.43 -0.67
CA ILE A 44 3.91 5.38 -1.55
C ILE A 44 2.75 4.45 -1.89
N LEU A 45 2.31 4.49 -3.15
CA LEU A 45 1.24 3.65 -3.68
C LEU A 45 1.69 2.20 -3.80
N ARG A 46 2.93 1.98 -4.26
CA ARG A 46 3.50 0.66 -4.51
C ARG A 46 5.02 0.73 -4.52
N ARG A 47 5.68 -0.34 -4.08
CA ARG A 47 7.14 -0.50 -4.18
C ARG A 47 7.51 -1.64 -5.13
N LEU A 48 8.38 -1.38 -6.10
CA LEU A 48 8.94 -2.39 -7.01
C LEU A 48 10.44 -2.53 -6.77
N ILE A 49 10.97 -3.73 -6.95
CA ILE A 49 12.37 -4.08 -6.70
C ILE A 49 12.92 -4.78 -7.94
N GLY A 50 14.17 -4.49 -8.29
CA GLY A 50 14.85 -5.12 -9.41
C GLY A 50 14.46 -4.56 -10.78
N ILE A 51 13.93 -3.33 -10.82
CA ILE A 51 13.56 -2.64 -12.06
C ILE A 51 14.42 -1.40 -12.26
N SER A 52 14.62 -1.01 -13.51
CA SER A 52 15.33 0.22 -13.88
C SER A 52 14.52 1.48 -13.60
N MET A 53 15.18 2.64 -13.59
CA MET A 53 14.50 3.94 -13.42
C MET A 53 13.50 4.21 -14.55
N LEU A 54 13.82 3.82 -15.79
CA LEU A 54 12.92 4.00 -16.91
C LEU A 54 11.67 3.11 -16.79
N GLU A 55 11.83 1.86 -16.35
CA GLU A 55 10.70 0.97 -16.05
C GLU A 55 9.85 1.51 -14.90
N CYS A 56 10.47 2.07 -13.87
CA CYS A 56 9.79 2.73 -12.76
C CYS A 56 8.91 3.90 -13.23
N VAL A 57 9.44 4.73 -14.12
CA VAL A 57 8.69 5.82 -14.76
C VAL A 57 7.53 5.29 -15.59
N LYS A 58 7.77 4.29 -16.44
CA LYS A 58 6.73 3.70 -17.28
C LYS A 58 5.60 3.09 -16.44
N GLU A 59 5.94 2.38 -15.37
CA GLU A 59 4.95 1.82 -14.45
C GLU A 59 4.12 2.93 -13.79
N CYS A 60 4.75 4.02 -13.33
CA CYS A 60 4.02 5.17 -12.78
C CYS A 60 3.05 5.77 -13.81
N MET A 61 3.49 5.95 -15.06
CA MET A 61 2.67 6.57 -16.11
C MET A 61 1.43 5.78 -16.51
N ILE A 62 1.43 4.47 -16.31
CA ILE A 62 0.28 3.60 -16.58
C ILE A 62 -0.52 3.29 -15.32
N THR A 63 -0.08 3.77 -14.15
CA THR A 63 -0.75 3.56 -12.87
C THR A 63 -1.61 4.77 -12.52
N SER A 64 -2.88 4.53 -12.23
CA SER A 64 -3.79 5.60 -11.84
C SER A 64 -3.33 6.27 -10.54
N HIS A 65 -3.57 7.59 -10.44
CA HIS A 65 -3.16 8.44 -9.32
C HIS A 65 -1.65 8.60 -9.09
N CYS A 66 -0.78 8.10 -9.98
CA CYS A 66 0.65 8.36 -9.83
C CYS A 66 1.00 9.83 -10.13
N THR A 67 1.83 10.44 -9.29
CA THR A 67 2.34 11.81 -9.48
C THR A 67 3.85 11.89 -9.65
N GLY A 68 4.57 10.81 -9.37
CA GLY A 68 6.02 10.76 -9.48
C GLY A 68 6.60 9.46 -8.95
N ILE A 69 7.93 9.40 -8.91
CA ILE A 69 8.67 8.26 -8.37
C ILE A 69 9.75 8.71 -7.40
N ASN A 70 10.05 7.84 -6.44
CA ASN A 70 11.40 7.76 -5.88
C ASN A 70 12.12 6.56 -6.47
N TYR A 71 13.37 6.73 -6.83
CA TYR A 71 14.22 5.65 -7.31
C TYR A 71 15.50 5.55 -6.49
N ARG A 72 15.69 4.42 -5.81
CA ARG A 72 16.86 4.14 -4.97
C ARG A 72 17.83 3.30 -5.77
N GLN A 73 18.93 3.93 -6.20
CA GLN A 73 19.85 3.36 -7.17
C GLN A 73 20.56 2.10 -6.68
N LEU A 74 20.94 2.05 -5.40
CA LEU A 74 21.68 0.92 -4.84
C LEU A 74 20.88 -0.39 -4.82
N TRP A 75 19.57 -0.29 -4.72
CA TRP A 75 18.68 -1.44 -4.51
C TRP A 75 17.76 -1.69 -5.72
N LEU A 76 17.93 -0.92 -6.80
CA LEU A 76 17.03 -0.93 -7.98
C LEU A 76 15.56 -0.88 -7.55
N MET A 77 15.28 -0.02 -6.57
CA MET A 77 14.01 0.04 -5.88
C MET A 77 13.25 1.29 -6.29
N CYS A 78 12.01 1.07 -6.72
CA CYS A 78 11.10 2.08 -7.24
C CYS A 78 9.92 2.23 -6.28
N ASP A 79 9.68 3.46 -5.81
CA ASP A 79 8.45 3.82 -5.13
C ASP A 79 7.58 4.64 -6.09
N ILE A 80 6.39 4.12 -6.39
CA ILE A 80 5.35 4.83 -7.13
C ILE A 80 4.62 5.74 -6.14
N LEU A 81 4.53 7.04 -6.44
CA LEU A 81 4.02 8.05 -5.51
C LEU A 81 2.62 8.53 -5.90
N GLY A 82 1.74 8.70 -4.91
CA GLY A 82 0.40 9.23 -5.06
C GLY A 82 0.37 10.72 -4.77
N ASP A 83 0.15 11.11 -3.51
CA ASP A 83 0.18 12.50 -3.10
C ASP A 83 1.60 13.01 -2.82
N LEU A 84 1.98 14.12 -3.46
CA LEU A 84 3.27 14.77 -3.26
C LEU A 84 3.30 15.59 -1.97
N LYS A 85 4.39 15.50 -1.21
CA LYS A 85 4.69 16.37 -0.07
C LYS A 85 6.07 17.02 -0.23
N ASP A 86 6.66 17.45 0.88
CA ASP A 86 8.00 18.01 0.91
C ASP A 86 9.07 16.94 0.68
N LEU A 87 10.09 17.32 -0.09
CA LEU A 87 11.23 16.46 -0.38
C LEU A 87 12.18 16.39 0.80
N THR A 88 12.50 15.17 1.22
CA THR A 88 13.52 14.90 2.22
C THR A 88 14.87 14.63 1.54
N SER A 89 15.95 15.03 2.21
CA SER A 89 17.31 14.68 1.78
C SER A 89 17.56 13.20 2.02
N GLU A 90 17.97 12.46 0.99
CA GLU A 90 18.26 11.04 1.08
C GLU A 90 19.30 10.60 0.03
N ILE A 91 20.45 10.12 0.51
CA ILE A 91 21.59 9.71 -0.33
C ILE A 91 21.20 8.52 -1.23
N ASN A 92 21.63 8.54 -2.50
CA ASN A 92 21.32 7.54 -3.52
C ASN A 92 19.83 7.40 -3.87
N CYS A 93 18.97 8.32 -3.40
CA CYS A 93 17.61 8.45 -3.88
C CYS A 93 17.53 9.49 -5.01
N VAL A 94 16.64 9.23 -5.95
CA VAL A 94 16.35 10.11 -7.07
C VAL A 94 14.84 10.32 -7.12
N TYR A 95 14.40 11.57 -7.04
CA TYR A 95 13.00 11.95 -7.23
C TYR A 95 12.76 12.49 -8.64
N SER A 96 11.62 12.11 -9.22
CA SER A 96 11.15 12.71 -10.47
C SER A 96 9.62 12.77 -10.52
N ALA A 97 9.09 13.85 -11.08
CA ALA A 97 7.65 14.15 -11.10
C ALA A 97 7.05 13.90 -12.49
N ILE A 98 5.87 13.28 -12.54
CA ILE A 98 5.19 12.86 -13.79
C ILE A 98 4.98 14.02 -14.76
N LYS A 99 4.73 15.23 -14.23
CA LYS A 99 4.52 16.45 -15.02
C LYS A 99 5.71 16.85 -15.89
N THR A 100 6.91 16.31 -15.61
CA THR A 100 8.15 16.65 -16.33
C THR A 100 8.49 15.64 -17.42
N TRP A 101 7.72 14.55 -17.54
CA TRP A 101 8.04 13.43 -18.42
C TRP A 101 7.39 13.56 -19.79
N ASN A 102 8.01 12.90 -20.77
CA ASN A 102 7.43 12.75 -22.09
C ASN A 102 6.23 11.79 -22.05
N LYS A 103 5.02 12.32 -22.23
CA LYS A 103 3.77 11.54 -22.18
C LYS A 103 3.70 10.39 -23.20
N SER A 104 4.51 10.41 -24.26
CA SER A 104 4.55 9.30 -25.24
C SER A 104 5.11 8.00 -24.67
N MET A 105 5.84 8.05 -23.54
CA MET A 105 6.39 6.85 -22.89
C MET A 105 5.31 5.91 -22.34
N ALA A 106 4.08 6.40 -22.14
CA ALA A 106 2.93 5.59 -21.76
C ALA A 106 2.32 4.79 -22.92
N GLY A 107 2.74 5.03 -24.17
CA GLY A 107 2.17 4.37 -25.34
C GLY A 107 0.66 4.53 -25.44
N GLU A 108 -0.06 3.44 -25.69
CA GLU A 108 -1.52 3.41 -25.80
C GLU A 108 -2.23 3.69 -24.46
N CYS A 109 -1.55 3.46 -23.33
CA CYS A 109 -2.06 3.76 -21.99
C CYS A 109 -2.04 5.26 -21.65
N LYS A 110 -1.53 6.13 -22.53
CA LYS A 110 -1.36 7.57 -22.25
C LYS A 110 -2.63 8.29 -21.76
N ASN A 111 -3.81 7.85 -22.20
CA ASN A 111 -5.09 8.47 -21.85
C ASN A 111 -6.04 7.47 -21.15
N HIS A 112 -5.52 6.47 -20.46
CA HIS A 112 -6.35 5.50 -19.74
C HIS A 112 -7.24 6.19 -18.70
N THR A 113 -8.39 5.60 -18.38
CA THR A 113 -9.32 6.11 -17.35
C THR A 113 -9.45 5.16 -16.15
N CYS A 114 -8.41 4.34 -15.93
CA CYS A 114 -8.35 3.39 -14.81
C CYS A 114 -8.59 4.08 -13.45
N LYS A 115 -9.29 3.37 -12.57
CA LYS A 115 -9.66 3.86 -11.24
C LYS A 115 -8.47 3.83 -10.29
N ASN A 116 -8.60 4.49 -9.13
CA ASN A 116 -7.60 4.40 -8.08
C ASN A 116 -7.30 2.93 -7.73
N GLY A 117 -6.02 2.60 -7.63
CA GLY A 117 -5.56 1.22 -7.41
C GLY A 117 -5.41 0.37 -8.66
N GLU A 118 -5.80 0.86 -9.83
CA GLU A 118 -5.67 0.15 -11.10
C GLU A 118 -4.53 0.72 -11.94
N LYS A 119 -4.03 -0.11 -12.86
CA LYS A 119 -3.11 0.28 -13.92
C LYS A 119 -3.62 -0.18 -15.27
N CYS A 120 -3.22 0.54 -16.30
CA CYS A 120 -3.48 0.17 -17.68
C CYS A 120 -2.52 -0.93 -18.13
N VAL A 121 -3.08 -1.95 -18.80
CA VAL A 121 -2.35 -3.08 -19.38
C VAL A 121 -2.82 -3.24 -20.83
N ILE A 122 -1.88 -3.37 -21.75
CA ILE A 122 -2.17 -3.62 -23.17
C ILE A 122 -2.59 -5.08 -23.33
N ASP A 123 -3.73 -5.32 -23.96
CA ASP A 123 -4.31 -6.62 -24.23
C ASP A 123 -4.69 -6.71 -25.71
N ALA A 124 -3.90 -7.48 -26.47
CA ALA A 124 -3.94 -7.52 -27.93
C ALA A 124 -3.79 -6.13 -28.58
N ASP A 125 -4.88 -5.58 -29.11
CA ASP A 125 -4.96 -4.28 -29.82
C ASP A 125 -5.74 -3.21 -29.04
N ASN A 126 -5.98 -3.44 -27.74
CA ASN A 126 -6.67 -2.50 -26.87
C ASN A 126 -5.98 -2.47 -25.49
N TRP A 127 -6.50 -1.64 -24.58
CA TRP A 127 -6.06 -1.61 -23.20
C TRP A 127 -7.20 -1.92 -22.24
N LYS A 128 -6.84 -2.50 -21.10
CA LYS A 128 -7.74 -2.75 -19.98
C LYS A 128 -7.11 -2.27 -18.68
N CYS A 129 -7.95 -2.07 -17.68
CA CYS A 129 -7.51 -1.72 -16.34
C CYS A 129 -7.43 -2.98 -15.50
N GLU A 130 -6.28 -3.20 -14.87
CA GLU A 130 -6.05 -4.29 -13.93
C GLU A 130 -5.66 -3.74 -12.56
N PRO A 131 -6.03 -4.42 -11.47
CA PRO A 131 -5.57 -4.03 -10.14
C PRO A 131 -4.04 -4.00 -10.05
N ALA A 132 -3.49 -2.89 -9.56
CA ALA A 132 -2.05 -2.66 -9.45
C ALA A 132 -1.53 -2.81 -8.01
N PHE A 133 -2.34 -2.41 -7.03
CA PHE A 133 -2.03 -2.46 -5.61
C PHE A 133 -3.32 -2.47 -4.79
N CYS A 134 -3.24 -2.90 -3.54
CA CYS A 134 -4.39 -2.80 -2.63
C CYS A 134 -4.63 -1.34 -2.25
N VAL A 135 -5.70 -0.73 -2.79
CA VAL A 135 -6.19 0.57 -2.31
C VAL A 135 -6.44 0.52 -0.81
N ASP A 136 -6.43 1.66 -0.12
CA ASP A 136 -6.75 1.64 1.31
C ASP A 136 -8.09 0.93 1.53
N SER A 137 -8.07 -0.08 2.43
CA SER A 137 -9.26 -0.83 2.78
C SER A 137 -10.36 0.16 3.15
N PRO A 138 -11.59 0.02 2.63
CA PRO A 138 -12.73 0.72 3.21
C PRO A 138 -12.85 0.16 4.62
N TYR A 139 -12.25 0.86 5.57
CA TYR A 139 -12.24 0.48 6.98
C TYR A 139 -13.65 0.03 7.33
N SER A 140 -13.80 -1.19 7.86
CA SER A 140 -15.07 -1.57 8.48
C SER A 140 -15.47 -0.39 9.36
N LEU A 141 -16.68 0.14 9.18
CA LEU A 141 -17.18 1.31 9.90
C LEU A 141 -16.66 1.29 11.35
N ASN A 142 -16.00 2.36 11.80
CA ASN A 142 -15.40 2.48 13.14
C ASN A 142 -14.07 1.76 13.41
N ALA A 143 -13.32 1.33 12.37
CA ALA A 143 -11.92 0.92 12.51
C ALA A 143 -10.93 2.07 12.25
N VAL A 144 -9.76 1.99 12.87
CA VAL A 144 -8.56 2.80 12.61
C VAL A 144 -7.36 1.88 12.38
N SER A 145 -6.52 2.18 11.39
CA SER A 145 -5.25 1.45 11.22
C SER A 145 -4.30 1.78 12.37
N ALA A 146 -3.78 0.76 13.04
CA ALA A 146 -2.84 0.93 14.14
C ALA A 146 -1.38 0.76 13.69
N GLU A 147 -1.10 -0.25 12.86
CA GLU A 147 0.26 -0.63 12.47
C GLU A 147 0.24 -1.19 11.03
N ARG A 148 1.26 -0.88 10.22
CA ARG A 148 1.44 -1.45 8.87
C ARG A 148 2.71 -2.31 8.85
N PHE A 149 2.64 -3.44 8.16
CA PHE A 149 3.71 -4.42 8.00
C PHE A 149 3.95 -4.72 6.52
N GLY A 150 5.21 -4.89 6.14
CA GLY A 150 5.59 -5.32 4.79
C GLY A 150 5.59 -4.23 3.73
N PRO A 151 5.71 -4.62 2.45
CA PRO A 151 5.85 -3.68 1.32
C PRO A 151 4.56 -2.88 1.08
N TYR A 152 4.64 -1.54 1.08
CA TYR A 152 3.50 -0.62 0.97
C TYR A 152 2.44 -1.05 -0.07
N ARG A 153 1.23 -1.42 0.40
CA ARG A 153 0.05 -1.79 -0.42
C ARG A 153 0.29 -2.90 -1.48
N ASN A 154 1.46 -3.54 -1.47
CA ASN A 154 1.80 -4.67 -2.33
C ASN A 154 1.16 -5.97 -1.83
N ILE A 155 1.15 -7.01 -2.66
CA ILE A 155 0.83 -8.37 -2.24
C ILE A 155 1.66 -8.75 -1.00
N GLY A 156 0.98 -9.30 0.01
CA GLY A 156 1.59 -9.70 1.27
C GLY A 156 1.70 -8.57 2.30
N ALA A 157 1.49 -7.30 1.92
CA ALA A 157 1.36 -6.20 2.88
C ALA A 157 0.27 -6.53 3.89
N ALA A 158 0.50 -6.21 5.17
CA ALA A 158 -0.48 -6.43 6.21
C ALA A 158 -0.71 -5.16 7.03
N VAL A 159 -1.94 -4.95 7.47
CA VAL A 159 -2.31 -3.84 8.34
C VAL A 159 -3.03 -4.39 9.55
N LYS A 160 -2.60 -3.98 10.75
CA LYS A 160 -3.30 -4.23 11.99
C LYS A 160 -4.26 -3.10 12.28
N PHE A 161 -5.50 -3.45 12.61
CA PHE A 161 -6.55 -2.50 12.93
C PHE A 161 -6.85 -2.50 14.43
N LYS A 162 -7.32 -1.35 14.89
CA LYS A 162 -7.95 -1.17 16.19
C LYS A 162 -9.31 -0.54 15.96
N CYS A 163 -10.30 -0.90 16.76
CA CYS A 163 -11.60 -0.24 16.72
C CYS A 163 -11.53 1.11 17.44
N LYS A 164 -12.36 2.07 17.00
CA LYS A 164 -12.55 3.35 17.67
C LYS A 164 -13.05 3.14 19.10
N HIS A 165 -12.97 4.19 19.92
CA HIS A 165 -13.56 4.19 21.26
C HIS A 165 -15.04 3.75 21.21
N ASN A 166 -15.47 2.97 22.19
CA ASN A 166 -16.79 2.30 22.29
C ASN A 166 -17.06 1.16 21.28
N TYR A 167 -16.06 0.73 20.51
CA TYR A 167 -16.17 -0.45 19.67
C TYR A 167 -15.12 -1.50 20.05
N GLU A 168 -15.43 -2.76 19.78
CA GLU A 168 -14.53 -3.90 19.95
C GLU A 168 -14.40 -4.71 18.66
N MET A 169 -13.28 -5.42 18.54
CA MET A 169 -12.95 -6.19 17.35
C MET A 169 -13.66 -7.53 17.38
N ASN A 170 -14.46 -7.82 16.37
CA ASN A 170 -14.94 -9.16 16.08
C ASN A 170 -14.19 -9.71 14.87
N GLY A 171 -13.43 -10.79 15.05
CA GLY A 171 -12.62 -11.41 14.00
C GLY A 171 -11.11 -11.12 14.12
N LYS A 172 -10.37 -11.31 13.02
CA LYS A 172 -8.90 -11.15 13.03
C LYS A 172 -8.54 -9.67 12.90
N PRO A 173 -7.74 -9.07 13.81
CA PRO A 173 -7.42 -7.65 13.77
C PRO A 173 -6.39 -7.28 12.70
N TYR A 174 -6.21 -8.12 11.68
CA TYR A 174 -5.23 -7.96 10.62
C TYR A 174 -5.90 -8.18 9.27
N SER A 175 -5.51 -7.39 8.28
CA SER A 175 -5.85 -7.61 6.88
C SER A 175 -4.58 -7.71 6.05
N GLN A 176 -4.54 -8.66 5.12
CA GLN A 176 -3.43 -8.84 4.20
C GLN A 176 -3.85 -8.51 2.76
N CYS A 177 -2.98 -7.88 1.99
CA CYS A 177 -3.19 -7.66 0.57
C CYS A 177 -2.97 -8.97 -0.19
N LEU A 178 -4.05 -9.51 -0.77
CA LEU A 178 -4.06 -10.78 -1.48
C LEU A 178 -3.50 -10.64 -2.92
N PRO A 179 -3.17 -11.75 -3.59
CA PRO A 179 -2.79 -11.73 -5.02
C PRO A 179 -3.85 -11.12 -5.94
N SER A 180 -5.12 -11.10 -5.53
CA SER A 180 -6.21 -10.40 -6.22
C SER A 180 -6.14 -8.86 -6.09
N MET A 181 -5.14 -8.32 -5.40
CA MET A 181 -5.01 -6.91 -5.02
C MET A 181 -6.21 -6.38 -4.23
N GLN A 182 -6.80 -7.26 -3.44
CA GLN A 182 -7.85 -6.93 -2.47
C GLN A 182 -7.36 -7.25 -1.06
N TRP A 183 -7.79 -6.44 -0.11
CA TRP A 183 -7.57 -6.70 1.30
C TRP A 183 -8.41 -7.88 1.77
N GLU A 184 -7.77 -8.86 2.40
CA GLU A 184 -8.44 -9.95 3.11
C GLU A 184 -9.22 -9.35 4.29
N ASN A 185 -10.55 -9.31 4.24
CA ASN A 185 -11.34 -8.69 5.29
C ASN A 185 -12.16 -9.74 6.06
N TRP A 186 -11.72 -10.02 7.29
CA TRP A 186 -12.39 -10.94 8.22
C TRP A 186 -12.69 -10.28 9.57
N PHE A 187 -12.86 -8.95 9.60
CA PHE A 187 -13.19 -8.28 10.85
C PHE A 187 -14.26 -7.21 10.72
N SER A 188 -14.90 -6.93 11.85
CA SER A 188 -15.83 -5.83 12.03
C SER A 188 -15.65 -5.23 13.41
N CYS A 189 -15.82 -3.91 13.50
CA CYS A 189 -15.92 -3.23 14.78
C CYS A 189 -17.39 -3.19 15.22
N VAL A 190 -17.71 -3.89 16.31
CA VAL A 190 -19.05 -3.92 16.90
C VAL A 190 -19.10 -2.99 18.12
N GLU A 191 -20.25 -2.37 18.39
CA GLU A 191 -20.39 -1.55 19.60
C GLU A 191 -20.13 -2.43 20.82
N LYS A 192 -19.32 -1.93 21.75
CA LYS A 192 -19.12 -2.59 23.05
C LYS A 192 -20.47 -2.73 23.73
N GLN A 193 -20.70 -3.87 24.36
CA GLN A 193 -21.91 -4.12 25.11
C GLN A 193 -22.10 -3.00 26.16
N LYS A 194 -23.20 -2.25 26.03
CA LYS A 194 -23.66 -1.33 27.07
C LYS A 194 -24.43 -2.14 28.09
N CYS A 195 -24.11 -1.96 29.37
CA CYS A 195 -24.94 -2.55 30.41
C CYS A 195 -26.30 -1.82 30.46
N SER A 196 -27.33 -2.52 30.91
CA SER A 196 -28.64 -1.93 31.19
C SER A 196 -28.52 -0.78 32.20
N ASP A 197 -29.48 0.15 32.20
CA ASP A 197 -29.50 1.27 33.15
C ASP A 197 -29.35 0.78 34.59
N GLY A 198 -28.42 1.36 35.34
CA GLY A 198 -28.08 0.98 36.72
C GLY A 198 -27.01 -0.10 36.88
N TRP A 199 -26.53 -0.70 35.77
CA TRP A 199 -25.45 -1.69 35.78
C TRP A 199 -24.11 -1.05 35.37
N THR A 200 -23.03 -1.47 36.02
CA THR A 200 -21.66 -0.98 35.77
C THR A 200 -20.86 -2.03 34.98
N PHE A 201 -20.23 -1.63 33.89
CA PHE A 201 -19.33 -2.49 33.12
C PHE A 201 -17.93 -2.52 33.76
N LEU A 202 -17.45 -3.69 34.18
CA LEU A 202 -16.11 -3.91 34.73
C LEU A 202 -15.56 -5.22 34.17
N SER A 203 -14.29 -5.25 33.74
CA SER A 203 -13.59 -6.48 33.33
C SER A 203 -14.41 -7.40 32.40
N ASP A 204 -14.97 -6.82 31.34
CA ASP A 204 -15.80 -7.51 30.34
C ASP A 204 -17.10 -8.14 30.86
N LYS A 205 -17.65 -7.63 31.98
CA LYS A 205 -18.93 -8.06 32.55
C LYS A 205 -19.74 -6.89 33.10
N CYS A 206 -21.07 -7.03 33.07
CA CYS A 206 -21.99 -6.10 33.71
C CYS A 206 -22.27 -6.52 35.17
N TYR A 207 -22.10 -5.59 36.09
CA TYR A 207 -22.37 -5.77 37.51
C TYR A 207 -23.49 -4.85 37.98
N LEU A 208 -24.44 -5.40 38.70
CA LEU A 208 -25.41 -4.62 39.45
C LEU A 208 -24.95 -4.52 40.90
N PHE A 209 -24.54 -3.33 41.33
CA PHE A 209 -24.22 -3.08 42.73
C PHE A 209 -25.52 -2.83 43.49
N VAL A 210 -25.98 -3.86 44.21
CA VAL A 210 -27.14 -3.72 45.10
C VAL A 210 -26.63 -3.29 46.47
N TYR A 211 -26.96 -2.08 46.89
CA TYR A 211 -26.76 -1.67 48.28
C TYR A 211 -27.85 -2.33 49.11
N GLU A 212 -27.59 -3.54 49.64
CA GLU A 212 -28.37 -4.00 50.77
C GLU A 212 -28.07 -3.06 51.94
N LYS A 213 -29.06 -2.26 52.33
CA LYS A 213 -29.09 -1.69 53.67
C LYS A 213 -29.18 -2.88 54.61
N VAL A 214 -28.03 -3.36 55.08
CA VAL A 214 -28.00 -4.27 56.22
C VAL A 214 -28.63 -3.50 57.37
N ASP A 215 -29.87 -3.85 57.71
CA ASP A 215 -30.49 -3.37 58.93
C ASP A 215 -29.76 -4.05 60.08
N TRP A 216 -28.83 -3.33 60.70
CA TRP A 216 -27.99 -3.80 61.80
C TRP A 216 -28.81 -4.24 63.03
N ARG A 217 -30.14 -4.04 63.02
CA ARG A 217 -31.07 -4.53 64.04
C ARG A 217 -31.45 -6.01 63.91
N GLN A 218 -31.04 -6.70 62.84
CA GLN A 218 -31.34 -8.13 62.64
C GLN A 218 -30.11 -9.06 62.62
N ALA A 219 -28.92 -8.56 62.95
CA ALA A 219 -27.75 -9.42 63.12
C ALA A 219 -27.88 -10.26 64.41
N VAL A 220 -28.48 -11.44 64.31
CA VAL A 220 -28.35 -12.47 65.34
C VAL A 220 -26.95 -13.05 65.20
N VAL A 221 -26.13 -12.85 66.23
CA VAL A 221 -24.85 -13.52 66.41
C VAL A 221 -25.15 -15.01 66.65
N CYS A 222 -24.67 -15.87 65.76
CA CYS A 222 -24.53 -17.31 66.03
C CYS A 222 -23.06 -17.61 66.34
#